data_AF-I4F235-F1
#
_entry.id   AF-I4F235-F1
#
_cell.length_a   1.000
_cell.length_b   1.000
_cell.length_c   1.000
_cell.angle_alpha   90.00
_cell.angle_beta   90.00
_cell.angle_gamma   90.00
#
_symmetry.space_group_name_H-M   'P 1'
#
loop_
_entity.id
_entity.type
_entity.pdbx_description
1 polymer ?
#
loop_
_entity_poly.entity_id
_entity_poly.type
_entity_poly.pdbx_seq_one_letter_code
_entity_poly.pdbx_strand_id
1 'polypeptide(L)'
;MTSTATAPRHTHRDLDDDDLETTTQIFVGKLRASARRFASAAGAESAIVREAVPPARHRRARCRVVLLYPAGQEADVTFLGPASTIAGKEITMSQFDTAIEQWLSAGQERSRRWLVPDEEAAGGVAIDVPAWLDQRSA
;
A
#
# COMPACT_ATOMS: atom_id res chain seq x y z
N MET A 1 -25.83 49.01 -12.48
CA MET A 1 -25.17 47.85 -13.10
C MET A 1 -24.27 47.23 -12.04
N THR A 2 -24.73 46.16 -11.40
CA THR A 2 -24.03 45.55 -10.26
C THR A 2 -23.24 44.36 -10.77
N SER A 3 -21.92 44.48 -10.86
CA SER A 3 -21.02 43.38 -11.18
C SER A 3 -20.98 42.40 -10.02
N THR A 4 -21.61 41.25 -10.17
CA THR A 4 -21.46 40.12 -9.26
C THR A 4 -20.14 39.43 -9.57
N ALA A 5 -19.11 39.67 -8.73
CA ALA A 5 -17.87 38.93 -8.78
C ALA A 5 -18.11 37.49 -8.31
N THR A 6 -18.08 36.54 -9.25
CA THR A 6 -18.02 35.11 -8.98
C THR A 6 -16.67 34.79 -8.31
N ALA A 7 -16.71 34.42 -7.03
CA ALA A 7 -15.54 33.88 -6.34
C ALA A 7 -15.18 32.50 -6.94
N PRO A 8 -13.89 32.22 -7.22
CA PRO A 8 -13.49 30.90 -7.69
C PRO A 8 -13.59 29.89 -6.54
N ARG A 9 -14.52 28.93 -6.68
CA ARG A 9 -14.62 27.75 -5.81
C ARG A 9 -13.89 26.57 -6.44
N HIS A 10 -12.57 26.63 -6.59
CA HIS A 10 -11.77 25.48 -7.03
C HIS A 10 -10.33 25.75 -6.63
N THR A 11 -9.73 24.91 -5.79
CA THR A 11 -8.27 24.69 -5.74
C THR A 11 -7.84 23.69 -4.67
N HIS A 12 -8.53 23.61 -3.53
CA HIS A 12 -8.02 22.75 -2.44
C HIS A 12 -8.17 21.25 -2.75
N ARG A 13 -9.32 20.83 -3.31
CA ARG A 13 -9.65 19.42 -3.47
C ARG A 13 -8.96 18.72 -4.65
N ASP A 14 -8.68 19.47 -5.71
CA ASP A 14 -8.01 18.92 -6.90
C ASP A 14 -6.52 18.65 -6.64
N LEU A 15 -5.86 19.48 -5.82
CA LEU A 15 -4.46 19.27 -5.40
C LEU A 15 -4.29 18.04 -4.48
N ASP A 16 -5.23 17.82 -3.57
CA ASP A 16 -5.19 16.65 -2.68
C ASP A 16 -5.38 15.32 -3.44
N ASP A 17 -6.22 15.32 -4.48
CA ASP A 17 -6.48 14.15 -5.33
C ASP A 17 -5.22 13.79 -6.15
N ASP A 18 -4.53 14.76 -6.77
CA ASP A 18 -3.29 14.55 -7.55
C ASP A 18 -2.12 14.06 -6.67
N ASP A 19 -1.99 14.61 -5.46
CA ASP A 19 -0.97 14.19 -4.49
C ASP A 19 -1.23 12.75 -3.99
N LEU A 20 -2.50 12.37 -3.83
CA LEU A 20 -2.89 11.02 -3.44
C LEU A 20 -2.63 10.01 -4.56
N GLU A 21 -2.90 10.38 -5.82
CA GLU A 21 -2.57 9.56 -6.99
C GLU A 21 -1.06 9.34 -7.08
N THR A 22 -0.28 10.41 -6.92
CA THR A 22 1.19 10.33 -6.91
C THR A 22 1.70 9.43 -5.78
N THR A 23 1.15 9.59 -4.56
CA THR A 23 1.47 8.74 -3.41
C THR A 23 1.15 7.27 -3.68
N THR A 24 0.01 7.01 -4.34
CA THR A 24 -0.43 5.66 -4.73
C THR A 24 0.54 5.04 -5.73
N GLN A 25 0.94 5.77 -6.78
CA GLN A 25 1.89 5.26 -7.78
C GLN A 25 3.26 4.99 -7.18
N ILE A 26 3.75 5.85 -6.27
CA ILE A 26 4.99 5.61 -5.53
C ILE A 26 4.88 4.31 -4.72
N PHE A 27 3.78 4.15 -3.97
CA PHE A 27 3.52 2.95 -3.18
C PHE A 27 3.51 1.66 -4.02
N VAL A 28 2.74 1.66 -5.12
CA VAL A 28 2.67 0.52 -6.06
C VAL A 28 4.04 0.23 -6.67
N GLY A 29 4.77 1.28 -7.08
CA GLY A 29 6.11 1.18 -7.66
C GLY A 29 7.10 0.48 -6.74
N LYS A 30 7.08 0.81 -5.45
CA LYS A 30 7.91 0.14 -4.43
C LYS A 30 7.57 -1.31 -4.23
N LEU A 31 6.28 -1.62 -4.12
CA LEU A 31 5.85 -3.01 -3.97
C LEU A 31 6.32 -3.83 -5.17
N ARG A 32 6.17 -3.30 -6.39
CA ARG A 32 6.71 -3.91 -7.61
C ARG A 32 8.23 -4.09 -7.56
N ALA A 33 8.98 -3.07 -7.13
CA ALA A 33 10.44 -3.17 -6.97
C ALA A 33 10.86 -4.25 -5.95
N SER A 34 10.04 -4.47 -4.92
CA SER A 34 10.26 -5.46 -3.87
C SER A 34 9.70 -6.86 -4.20
N ALA A 35 9.08 -7.06 -5.36
CA ALA A 35 8.48 -8.34 -5.77
C ALA A 35 9.42 -9.55 -5.60
N ARG A 36 10.65 -9.45 -6.11
CA ARG A 36 11.65 -10.53 -5.96
C ARG A 36 11.99 -10.85 -4.51
N ARG A 37 12.01 -9.83 -3.64
CA ARG A 37 12.23 -10.01 -2.20
C ARG A 37 11.05 -10.75 -1.58
N PHE A 38 9.82 -10.35 -1.89
CA PHE A 38 8.62 -11.04 -1.43
C PHE A 38 8.63 -12.52 -1.80
N ALA A 39 8.98 -12.85 -3.05
CA ALA A 39 9.08 -14.24 -3.50
C ALA A 39 10.13 -15.02 -2.69
N SER A 40 11.36 -14.51 -2.67
CA SER A 40 12.51 -15.17 -2.04
C SER A 40 12.23 -15.48 -0.56
N ALA A 41 11.64 -14.53 0.14
CA ALA A 41 11.39 -14.68 1.57
C ALA A 41 10.09 -15.40 1.91
N ALA A 42 9.17 -15.56 0.95
CA ALA A 42 8.08 -16.49 1.08
C ALA A 42 8.51 -17.94 0.84
N GLY A 43 9.69 -18.17 0.26
CA GLY A 43 10.00 -19.45 -0.36
C GLY A 43 9.12 -19.72 -1.59
N ALA A 44 8.59 -18.66 -2.21
CA ALA A 44 7.83 -18.72 -3.45
C ALA A 44 8.79 -18.60 -4.65
N GLU A 45 8.42 -19.22 -5.78
CA GLU A 45 9.18 -19.14 -7.04
C GLU A 45 9.15 -17.73 -7.61
N SER A 46 8.01 -17.03 -7.46
CA SER A 46 7.86 -15.65 -7.89
C SER A 46 6.78 -14.92 -7.09
N ALA A 47 6.77 -13.59 -7.21
CA ALA A 47 5.73 -12.74 -6.67
C ALA A 47 5.30 -11.75 -7.74
N ILE A 48 3.99 -11.57 -7.87
CA ILE A 48 3.37 -10.66 -8.83
C ILE A 48 2.63 -9.59 -8.05
N VAL A 49 2.99 -8.33 -8.26
CA VAL A 49 2.30 -7.20 -7.64
C VAL A 49 1.27 -6.65 -8.61
N ARG A 50 0.01 -6.74 -8.21
CA ARG A 50 -1.15 -6.22 -8.92
C ARG A 50 -1.76 -5.08 -8.14
N GLU A 51 -2.05 -4.00 -8.83
CA GLU A 51 -2.86 -2.93 -8.25
C GLU A 51 -4.31 -3.44 -8.18
N ALA A 52 -4.92 -3.33 -7.02
CA ALA A 52 -6.27 -3.83 -6.79
C ALA A 52 -7.25 -2.67 -6.90
N VAL A 53 -7.74 -2.44 -8.13
CA VAL A 53 -8.75 -1.45 -8.57
C VAL A 53 -8.40 0.00 -8.16
N PRO A 54 -8.45 0.98 -9.10
CA PRO A 54 -8.21 2.37 -8.75
C PRO A 54 -9.12 2.77 -7.58
N PRO A 55 -8.59 3.45 -6.56
CA PRO A 55 -9.36 3.78 -5.39
C PRO A 55 -10.60 4.58 -5.82
N ALA A 56 -11.78 4.14 -5.41
CA ALA A 56 -12.86 5.10 -5.21
C ALA A 56 -12.23 6.25 -4.41
N ARG A 57 -12.38 7.51 -4.86
CA ARG A 57 -11.58 8.72 -4.48
C ARG A 57 -11.31 8.97 -2.98
N HIS A 58 -11.84 8.14 -2.08
CA HIS A 58 -11.74 8.22 -0.63
C HIS A 58 -11.26 6.90 0.02
N ARG A 59 -10.83 5.89 -0.74
CA ARG A 59 -10.29 4.61 -0.24
C ARG A 59 -8.77 4.57 -0.42
N ARG A 60 -8.08 3.99 0.57
CA ARG A 60 -6.62 3.75 0.57
C ARG A 60 -6.20 2.99 -0.69
N ALA A 61 -4.99 3.27 -1.18
CA ALA A 61 -4.37 2.47 -2.23
C ALA A 61 -4.31 1.01 -1.81
N ARG A 62 -4.73 0.09 -2.68
CA ARG A 62 -4.68 -1.36 -2.41
C ARG A 62 -3.82 -2.05 -3.44
N CYS A 63 -2.90 -2.87 -2.97
CA CYS A 63 -2.05 -3.70 -3.81
C CYS A 63 -2.11 -5.15 -3.36
N ARG A 64 -2.33 -6.03 -4.32
CA ARG A 64 -2.28 -7.48 -4.11
C ARG A 64 -0.92 -7.99 -4.55
N VAL A 65 -0.24 -8.69 -3.65
CA VAL A 65 0.97 -9.43 -3.94
C VAL A 65 0.58 -10.90 -3.99
N VAL A 66 0.62 -11.47 -5.19
CA VAL A 66 0.36 -12.89 -5.43
C VAL A 66 1.70 -13.61 -5.39
N LEU A 67 1.87 -14.48 -4.40
CA LEU A 67 3.02 -15.36 -4.25
C LEU A 67 2.72 -16.67 -4.97
N LEU A 68 3.60 -17.07 -5.89
CA LEU A 68 3.49 -18.31 -6.65
C LEU A 68 4.51 -19.32 -6.11
N TYR A 69 4.02 -20.40 -5.51
CA TYR A 69 4.82 -21.47 -4.92
C TYR A 69 4.99 -22.64 -5.90
N PRO A 70 5.98 -23.53 -5.64
CA PRO A 70 6.10 -24.77 -6.39
C PRO A 70 4.79 -25.56 -6.40
N ALA A 71 4.55 -26.29 -7.50
CA ALA A 71 3.31 -27.02 -7.75
C ALA A 71 2.05 -26.15 -7.97
N GLY A 72 2.23 -24.85 -8.24
CA GLY A 72 1.15 -23.95 -8.67
C GLY A 72 0.26 -23.44 -7.53
N GLN A 73 0.68 -23.62 -6.28
CA GLN A 73 -0.02 -23.04 -5.14
C GLN A 73 0.16 -21.52 -5.15
N GLU A 74 -0.93 -20.78 -4.96
CA GLU A 74 -0.89 -19.33 -4.86
C GLU A 74 -1.25 -18.87 -3.45
N ALA A 75 -0.62 -17.79 -2.99
CA ALA A 75 -1.07 -17.04 -1.83
C ALA A 75 -1.23 -15.56 -2.19
N ASP A 76 -2.39 -15.01 -1.91
CA ASP A 76 -2.69 -13.61 -2.13
C ASP A 76 -2.55 -12.82 -0.83
N VAL A 77 -1.74 -11.76 -0.87
CA VAL A 77 -1.54 -10.86 0.25
C VAL A 77 -1.94 -9.46 -0.18
N THR A 78 -2.89 -8.87 0.54
CA THR A 78 -3.34 -7.51 0.28
C THR A 78 -2.61 -6.52 1.18
N PHE A 79 -2.06 -5.47 0.58
CA PHE A 79 -1.40 -4.35 1.25
C PHE A 79 -2.22 -3.08 1.05
N LEU A 80 -2.43 -2.35 2.14
CA LEU A 80 -3.07 -1.05 2.17
C LEU A 80 -2.00 0.03 2.32
N GLY A 81 -1.97 0.94 1.35
CA GLY A 81 -1.18 2.15 1.38
C GLY A 81 -1.80 3.22 2.31
N PRO A 82 -1.14 4.38 2.42
CA PRO A 82 -1.60 5.48 3.26
C PRO A 82 -2.98 6.01 2.84
N ALA A 83 -3.76 6.45 3.83
CA ALA A 83 -5.10 7.05 3.64
C ALA A 83 -5.07 8.54 3.31
N SER A 84 -3.95 9.21 3.61
CA SER A 84 -3.76 10.63 3.36
C SER A 84 -2.33 10.91 2.92
N THR A 85 -2.16 11.99 2.18
CA THR A 85 -0.87 12.50 1.68
C THR A 85 0.06 12.87 2.84
N ILE A 86 -0.46 13.36 3.97
CA ILE A 86 0.30 13.69 5.18
C ILE A 86 0.92 12.44 5.82
N ALA A 87 0.14 11.36 5.98
CA ALA A 87 0.66 10.08 6.51
C ALA A 87 1.57 9.37 5.49
N GLY A 88 1.33 9.57 4.19
CA GLY A 88 2.19 9.06 3.11
C GLY A 88 3.55 9.77 3.03
N LYS A 89 3.64 11.04 3.46
CA LYS A 89 4.87 11.85 3.41
C LYS A 89 5.90 11.44 4.47
N GLU A 90 5.47 10.88 5.60
CA GLU A 90 6.38 10.37 6.65
C GLU A 90 6.86 8.95 6.41
N ILE A 91 6.23 8.18 5.51
CA ILE A 91 6.75 6.88 5.08
C ILE A 91 7.94 7.12 4.16
N THR A 92 9.10 7.35 4.76
CA THR A 92 10.34 7.54 4.01
C THR A 92 10.69 6.24 3.27
N MET A 93 11.21 6.42 2.06
CA MET A 93 11.40 5.34 1.11
C MET A 93 12.24 4.17 1.65
N SER A 94 13.24 4.51 2.46
CA SER A 94 14.19 3.58 3.07
C SER A 94 13.60 2.75 4.21
N GLN A 95 12.62 3.29 4.95
CA GLN A 95 11.96 2.57 6.05
C GLN A 95 11.12 1.40 5.52
N PHE A 96 10.44 1.62 4.40
CA PHE A 96 9.61 0.59 3.77
C PHE A 96 10.42 -0.61 3.28
N ASP A 97 11.52 -0.36 2.57
CA ASP A 97 12.39 -1.43 2.05
C ASP A 97 13.02 -2.22 3.20
N THR A 98 13.50 -1.53 4.23
CA THR A 98 14.07 -2.13 5.44
C THR A 98 13.04 -2.96 6.20
N ALA A 99 11.81 -2.46 6.35
CA ALA A 99 10.74 -3.17 7.05
C ALA A 99 10.31 -4.44 6.30
N ILE A 100 10.22 -4.38 4.97
CA ILE A 100 9.98 -5.55 4.12
C ILE A 100 11.10 -6.56 4.35
N GLU A 101 12.36 -6.18 4.18
CA GLU A 101 13.48 -7.12 4.36
C GLU A 101 13.49 -7.77 5.75
N GLN A 102 13.22 -7.02 6.81
CA GLN A 102 13.16 -7.56 8.18
C GLN A 102 11.98 -8.49 8.43
N TRP A 103 10.78 -8.16 7.94
CA TRP A 103 9.60 -9.03 8.10
C TRP A 103 9.74 -10.33 7.31
N LEU A 104 10.28 -10.20 6.11
CA LEU A 104 10.64 -11.30 5.24
C LEU A 104 11.67 -12.23 5.91
N SER A 105 12.70 -11.65 6.54
CA SER A 105 13.71 -12.41 7.32
C SER A 105 13.13 -13.10 8.55
N ALA A 106 12.03 -12.58 9.10
CA ALA A 106 11.36 -13.10 10.30
C ALA A 106 10.28 -14.14 10.01
N GLY A 107 10.21 -14.69 8.79
CA GLY A 107 9.26 -15.76 8.44
C GLY A 107 7.82 -15.31 8.27
N GLN A 108 7.60 -14.05 7.91
CA GLN A 108 6.28 -13.52 7.52
C GLN A 108 5.20 -13.60 8.60
N GLU A 109 5.55 -13.37 9.87
CA GLU A 109 4.62 -13.49 10.99
C GLU A 109 3.36 -12.65 10.78
N ARG A 110 2.21 -13.33 10.66
CA ARG A 110 0.87 -12.75 10.37
C ARG A 110 0.00 -12.61 11.62
N SER A 111 0.59 -12.41 12.80
CA SER A 111 -0.16 -12.37 14.07
C SER A 111 -0.01 -11.03 14.79
N ARG A 112 0.04 -9.93 14.05
CA ARG A 112 0.43 -8.62 14.58
C ARG A 112 -0.61 -7.53 14.31
N ARG A 113 -0.53 -6.44 15.09
CA ARG A 113 -1.47 -5.30 15.20
C ARG A 113 -1.70 -4.48 13.92
N TRP A 114 -0.99 -4.81 12.85
CA TRP A 114 -1.04 -4.14 11.54
C TRP A 114 -1.80 -4.96 10.48
N LEU A 115 -2.36 -6.11 10.87
CA LEU A 115 -3.40 -6.76 10.08
C LEU A 115 -4.75 -6.15 10.42
N VAL A 116 -5.43 -5.66 9.39
CA VAL A 116 -6.76 -5.08 9.49
C VAL A 116 -7.76 -5.93 8.71
N PRO A 117 -9.00 -6.09 9.19
CA PRO A 117 -10.06 -6.68 8.39
C PRO A 117 -10.23 -5.92 7.08
N ASP A 118 -10.28 -6.64 5.97
CA ASP A 118 -10.52 -6.08 4.64
C ASP A 118 -11.35 -7.08 3.83
N GLU A 119 -12.63 -6.76 3.64
CA GLU A 119 -13.59 -7.61 2.92
C GLU A 119 -13.24 -7.76 1.43
N GLU A 120 -12.45 -6.83 0.88
CA GLU A 120 -11.98 -6.87 -0.51
C GLU A 120 -10.69 -7.68 -0.66
N ALA A 121 -10.05 -8.08 0.45
CA ALA A 121 -8.87 -8.92 0.44
C ALA A 121 -9.26 -10.40 0.34
N ALA A 122 -8.50 -11.17 -0.45
CA ALA A 122 -8.79 -12.60 -0.68
C ALA A 122 -8.78 -13.44 0.62
N GLY A 123 -8.04 -13.02 1.65
CA GLY A 123 -8.00 -13.66 2.97
C GLY A 123 -8.85 -12.96 4.03
N GLY A 124 -9.69 -11.98 3.65
CA GLY A 124 -10.47 -11.16 4.59
C GLY A 124 -9.63 -10.21 5.46
N VAL A 125 -8.31 -10.15 5.23
CA VAL A 125 -7.37 -9.30 5.97
C VAL A 125 -6.38 -8.63 5.03
N ALA A 126 -6.00 -7.41 5.36
CA ALA A 126 -4.95 -6.66 4.69
C ALA A 126 -3.89 -6.17 5.66
N ILE A 127 -2.68 -5.96 5.15
CA ILE A 127 -1.56 -5.35 5.85
C ILE A 127 -1.69 -3.83 5.73
N ASP A 128 -1.94 -3.15 6.85
CA ASP A 128 -1.85 -1.69 6.94
C ASP A 128 -0.37 -1.28 7.00
N VAL A 129 0.17 -0.85 5.87
CA VAL A 129 1.59 -0.50 5.75
C VAL A 129 1.98 0.66 6.66
N PRO A 130 1.24 1.79 6.72
CA PRO A 130 1.47 2.82 7.72
C PRO A 130 1.55 2.29 9.15
N ALA A 131 0.56 1.52 9.60
CA ALA A 131 0.54 0.98 10.97
C ALA A 131 1.69 -0.01 11.22
N TRP A 132 2.08 -0.77 10.21
CA TRP A 132 3.21 -1.69 10.26
C TRP A 132 4.55 -0.97 10.43
N LEU A 133 4.74 0.17 9.75
CA LEU A 133 5.96 0.97 9.85
C LEU A 133 6.03 1.79 11.14
N ASP A 134 4.89 2.30 11.61
CA ASP A 134 4.79 3.03 12.88
C ASP A 134 5.19 2.15 14.08
N GLN A 135 4.70 0.89 14.12
CA GLN A 135 5.05 -0.06 15.18
C GLN A 135 6.54 -0.44 15.21
N ARG A 136 7.30 -0.16 14.15
CA ARG A 136 8.73 -0.42 14.06
C ARG A 136 9.60 0.78 14.43
N SER A 137 8.98 1.94 14.61
CA SER A 137 9.64 3.19 14.99
C SER A 137 9.64 3.42 16.52
N ALA A 138 9.00 2.52 17.28
CA ALA A 138 8.85 2.55 18.73
C ALA A 138 9.74 1.51 19.44
#